data_AF-A0A6H0D1N6-F1
#
_entry.id   AF-A0A6H0D1N6-F1
#
_cell.length_a   1.000
_cell.length_b   1.000
_cell.length_c   1.000
_cell.angle_alpha   90.00
_cell.angle_beta   90.00
_cell.angle_gamma   90.00
#
_symmetry.space_group_name_H-M   'P 1'
#
loop_
_entity.id
_entity.type
_entity.pdbx_description
1 polymer ?
#
loop_
_entity_poly.entity_id
_entity_poly.type
_entity_poly.pdbx_seq_one_letter_code
_entity_poly.pdbx_strand_id
1 'polypeptide(L)'
;MSGLKLFRTDTTKSGVTEVMPRLAEVEADVQRFVEAHMEMLLGVRFLASEYGTGPVHGGRIDSLGLDENGSPVIVEYKRGVDAGVINQGLFYLSWLVDHRAEFERLVRDRLGTSVAAQVLWSSPRLICVAGDFTRYDVHAVREHRHSIDLVRYRLFGRDLFGLETVASAVGGGRVPGEGRVRRQGGAKRAGRGVEAGPAELVGLVEAVDEALLGLGGEVSRVQRKTYRAYQRLRNFACVCPPQRSKLLIYLKADPKEVDLVPGFTRDVTGLGHHGTGDLEVQLRTLWDVERAEDLFRASYAAAWGTVARGGRQLA
;
A
#
# COMPACT_ATOMS: atom_id res chain seq x y z
N MET A 1 19.34 -7.33 -7.01
CA MET A 1 19.00 -7.69 -8.40
C MET A 1 17.70 -8.44 -8.38
N SER A 2 16.61 -7.79 -8.78
CA SER A 2 15.40 -8.50 -9.16
C SER A 2 15.70 -9.22 -10.47
N GLY A 3 15.72 -10.55 -10.42
CA GLY A 3 15.94 -11.41 -11.59
C GLY A 3 14.68 -11.57 -12.45
N LEU A 4 13.72 -10.65 -12.33
CA LEU A 4 12.48 -10.70 -13.08
C LEU A 4 12.76 -10.52 -14.57
N LYS A 5 12.50 -11.56 -15.35
CA LYS A 5 12.58 -11.55 -16.80
C LYS A 5 11.18 -11.55 -17.39
N LEU A 6 10.95 -10.66 -18.35
CA LEU A 6 9.69 -10.61 -19.08
C LEU A 6 9.88 -11.29 -20.43
N PHE A 7 8.97 -12.20 -20.78
CA PHE A 7 8.98 -12.86 -22.08
C PHE A 7 7.65 -12.60 -22.79
N ARG A 8 7.74 -12.30 -24.09
CA ARG A 8 6.57 -12.29 -24.97
C ARG A 8 6.39 -13.71 -25.51
N THR A 9 5.23 -14.30 -25.24
CA THR A 9 4.79 -15.57 -25.83
C THR A 9 3.80 -15.25 -26.96
N ASP A 10 4.23 -15.39 -28.20
CA ASP A 10 3.32 -15.26 -29.34
C ASP A 10 2.54 -16.58 -29.45
N THR A 11 1.21 -16.55 -29.37
CA THR A 11 0.39 -17.76 -29.51
C THR A 11 0.25 -18.21 -30.97
N THR A 12 0.69 -17.40 -31.93
CA THR A 12 0.59 -17.69 -33.38
C THR A 12 1.90 -18.14 -34.00
N LYS A 13 3.04 -17.85 -33.37
CA LYS A 13 4.37 -18.33 -33.77
C LYS A 13 4.97 -19.11 -32.61
N SER A 14 5.43 -20.32 -32.85
CA SER A 14 6.03 -21.23 -31.85
C SER A 14 7.39 -20.73 -31.35
N GLY A 15 7.42 -19.58 -30.65
CA GLY A 15 8.62 -18.96 -30.13
C GLY A 15 8.35 -18.05 -28.92
N VAL A 16 9.30 -18.02 -28.00
CA VAL A 16 9.29 -17.16 -26.82
C VAL A 16 10.45 -16.16 -26.95
N THR A 17 10.21 -14.87 -26.75
CA THR A 17 11.24 -13.83 -26.87
C THR A 17 11.35 -13.02 -25.59
N GLU A 18 12.55 -12.92 -25.02
CA GLU A 18 12.81 -12.06 -23.86
C GLU A 18 12.65 -10.59 -24.25
N VAL A 19 11.84 -9.85 -23.50
CA VAL A 19 11.66 -8.40 -23.63
C VAL A 19 12.63 -7.74 -22.68
N MET A 20 13.69 -7.14 -23.23
CA MET A 20 14.74 -6.52 -22.41
C MET A 20 14.21 -5.29 -21.66
N PRO A 21 14.50 -5.16 -20.35
CA PRO A 21 14.15 -3.98 -19.59
C PRO A 21 15.00 -2.78 -20.04
N ARG A 22 14.39 -1.59 -20.07
CA ARG A 22 15.09 -0.32 -20.30
C ARG A 22 14.69 0.73 -19.26
N LEU A 23 15.53 1.75 -19.12
CA LEU A 23 15.20 2.97 -18.38
C LEU A 23 14.51 3.98 -19.30
N ALA A 24 13.92 5.02 -18.70
CA ALA A 24 13.49 6.19 -19.44
C ALA A 24 14.68 6.96 -20.02
N GLU A 25 14.43 7.75 -21.05
CA GLU A 25 15.45 8.61 -21.66
C GLU A 25 15.82 9.75 -20.72
N VAL A 26 14.81 10.40 -20.13
CA VAL A 26 14.96 11.44 -19.11
C VAL A 26 14.09 11.16 -17.89
N GLU A 27 14.47 11.74 -16.75
CA GLU A 27 13.74 11.63 -15.48
C GLU A 27 12.29 12.11 -15.60
N ALA A 28 12.09 13.22 -16.31
CA ALA A 28 10.78 13.81 -16.56
C ALA A 28 9.79 12.86 -17.27
N ASP A 29 10.27 11.87 -18.02
CA ASP A 29 9.36 10.88 -18.65
C ASP A 29 8.76 9.93 -17.61
N VAL A 30 9.56 9.51 -16.63
CA VAL A 30 9.09 8.66 -15.52
C VAL A 30 8.09 9.43 -14.68
N GLN A 31 8.46 10.67 -14.32
CA GLN A 31 7.60 11.55 -13.52
C GLN A 31 6.25 11.77 -14.20
N ARG A 32 6.23 12.23 -15.46
CA ARG A 32 4.98 12.48 -16.19
C ARG A 32 4.11 11.23 -16.31
N PHE A 33 4.71 10.07 -16.57
CA PHE A 33 3.97 8.82 -16.66
C PHE A 33 3.34 8.43 -15.31
N VAL A 34 4.12 8.52 -14.23
CA VAL A 34 3.63 8.19 -12.90
C VAL A 34 2.59 9.19 -12.43
N GLU A 35 2.76 10.50 -12.62
CA GLU A 35 1.77 11.52 -12.27
C GLU A 35 0.43 11.30 -12.98
N ALA A 36 0.44 10.96 -14.27
CA ALA A 36 -0.77 10.69 -15.04
C ALA A 36 -1.56 9.46 -14.55
N HIS A 37 -0.89 8.52 -13.87
CA HIS A 37 -1.47 7.26 -13.42
C HIS A 37 -1.23 7.00 -11.92
N MET A 38 -0.99 8.06 -11.15
CA MET A 38 -0.43 7.97 -9.80
C MET A 38 -1.34 7.22 -8.83
N GLU A 39 -2.65 7.39 -8.98
CA GLU A 39 -3.64 6.70 -8.15
C GLU A 39 -3.64 5.18 -8.41
N MET A 40 -3.49 4.77 -9.67
CA MET A 40 -3.43 3.36 -10.04
C MET A 40 -2.10 2.73 -9.62
N LEU A 41 -0.99 3.41 -9.91
CA LEU A 41 0.37 2.89 -9.73
C LEU A 41 0.81 2.92 -8.27
N LEU A 42 0.53 4.01 -7.55
CA LEU A 42 1.05 4.25 -6.21
C LEU A 42 -0.05 4.29 -5.13
N GLY A 43 -1.34 4.32 -5.48
CA GLY A 43 -2.43 4.56 -4.53
C GLY A 43 -2.45 5.99 -4.00
N VAL A 44 -1.93 6.94 -4.77
CA VAL A 44 -1.76 8.34 -4.37
C VAL A 44 -2.57 9.24 -5.31
N ARG A 45 -3.45 10.06 -4.74
CA ARG A 45 -4.15 11.11 -5.48
C ARG A 45 -3.20 12.28 -5.70
N PHE A 46 -2.92 12.57 -6.96
CA PHE A 46 -2.02 13.64 -7.36
C PHE A 46 -2.56 15.04 -6.99
N LEU A 47 -1.69 15.91 -6.48
CA LEU A 47 -2.04 17.29 -6.08
C LEU A 47 -1.26 18.35 -6.86
N ALA A 48 0.05 18.18 -7.00
CA ALA A 48 0.92 19.12 -7.69
C ALA A 48 2.20 18.44 -8.21
N SER A 49 2.73 18.99 -9.29
CA SER A 49 4.03 18.64 -9.89
C SER A 49 4.97 19.82 -9.70
N GLU A 50 6.28 19.55 -9.58
CA GLU A 50 7.35 20.55 -9.52
C GLU A 50 7.08 21.66 -8.48
N TYR A 51 6.64 21.26 -7.28
CA TYR A 51 6.17 22.18 -6.24
C TYR A 51 7.35 22.93 -5.60
N GLY A 52 7.39 24.26 -5.75
CA GLY A 52 8.43 25.09 -5.17
C GLY A 52 8.27 25.25 -3.66
N THR A 53 9.36 25.07 -2.90
CA THR A 53 9.36 25.17 -1.42
C THR A 53 9.63 26.60 -0.90
N GLY A 54 9.34 27.61 -1.73
CA GLY A 54 9.62 29.01 -1.43
C GLY A 54 11.12 29.37 -1.35
N PRO A 55 11.42 30.66 -1.14
CA PRO A 55 12.80 31.19 -1.20
C PRO A 55 13.68 30.76 -0.02
N VAL A 56 13.10 30.35 1.11
CA VAL A 56 13.85 29.95 2.32
C VAL A 56 14.47 28.56 2.16
N HIS A 57 13.72 27.61 1.60
CA HIS A 57 14.24 26.26 1.34
C HIS A 57 14.88 26.16 -0.06
N GLY A 58 14.44 26.97 -1.03
CA GLY A 58 15.04 27.08 -2.35
C GLY A 58 15.00 25.80 -3.21
N GLY A 59 14.19 24.82 -2.82
CA GLY A 59 14.06 23.53 -3.46
C GLY A 59 12.76 23.37 -4.25
N ARG A 60 12.61 22.18 -4.82
CA ARG A 60 11.48 21.79 -5.67
C ARG A 60 11.16 20.32 -5.45
N ILE A 61 9.94 20.06 -5.02
CA ILE A 61 9.41 18.71 -4.79
C ILE A 61 8.86 18.21 -6.11
N ASP A 62 9.26 17.03 -6.57
CA ASP A 62 8.86 16.55 -7.91
C ASP A 62 7.35 16.33 -7.98
N SER A 63 6.76 15.62 -7.01
CA SER A 63 5.31 15.52 -6.88
C SER A 63 4.80 15.52 -5.43
N LEU A 64 3.64 16.14 -5.24
CA LEU A 64 2.84 16.07 -4.01
C LEU A 64 1.54 15.30 -4.26
N GLY A 65 1.14 14.51 -3.28
CA GLY A 65 -0.10 13.74 -3.34
C GLY A 65 -0.67 13.37 -1.97
N LEU A 66 -1.81 12.68 -1.99
CA LEU A 66 -2.53 12.21 -0.80
C LEU A 66 -2.88 10.72 -0.97
N ASP A 67 -2.41 9.85 -0.07
CA ASP A 67 -2.63 8.41 -0.18
C ASP A 67 -4.07 7.96 0.17
N GLU A 68 -4.33 6.65 0.02
CA GLU A 68 -5.59 5.98 0.37
C GLU A 68 -5.99 6.15 1.86
N ASN A 69 -5.04 6.46 2.74
CA ASN A 69 -5.26 6.70 4.18
C ASN A 69 -5.39 8.19 4.52
N GLY A 70 -5.23 9.08 3.54
CA GLY A 70 -5.22 10.52 3.75
C GLY A 70 -3.88 11.05 4.28
N SER A 71 -2.80 10.29 4.23
CA SER A 71 -1.46 10.78 4.56
C SER A 71 -0.90 11.64 3.43
N PRO A 72 -0.24 12.77 3.75
CA PRO A 72 0.55 13.53 2.79
C PRO A 72 1.67 12.68 2.18
N VAL A 73 1.86 12.78 0.87
CA VAL A 73 2.88 12.02 0.13
C VAL A 73 3.76 12.96 -0.68
N ILE A 74 5.07 12.76 -0.55
CA ILE A 74 6.08 13.26 -1.49
C ILE A 74 6.52 12.10 -2.38
N VAL A 75 6.62 12.34 -3.68
CA VAL A 75 7.22 11.41 -4.63
C VAL A 75 8.41 12.08 -5.29
N GLU A 76 9.58 11.43 -5.24
CA GLU A 76 10.82 11.88 -5.87
C GLU A 76 11.23 10.87 -6.94
N TYR A 77 11.67 11.35 -8.10
CA TYR A 77 12.01 10.51 -9.26
C TYR A 77 13.50 10.55 -9.54
N LYS A 78 14.02 9.41 -10.01
CA LYS A 78 15.37 9.31 -10.58
C LYS A 78 15.37 8.43 -11.80
N ARG A 79 16.01 8.88 -12.90
CA ARG A 79 16.14 8.04 -14.10
C ARG A 79 16.84 6.71 -13.80
N GLY A 80 17.93 6.76 -13.03
CA GLY A 80 18.81 5.61 -12.72
C GLY A 80 18.98 5.42 -11.22
N VAL A 81 20.21 5.08 -10.79
CA VAL A 81 20.62 5.09 -9.38
C VAL A 81 21.09 6.48 -9.02
N ASP A 82 20.68 6.97 -7.85
CA ASP A 82 21.13 8.24 -7.30
C ASP A 82 21.35 8.11 -5.79
N ALA A 83 22.52 8.50 -5.31
CA ALA A 83 22.91 8.35 -3.90
C ALA A 83 22.25 9.40 -2.97
N GLY A 84 21.61 10.43 -3.53
CA GLY A 84 21.00 11.55 -2.82
C GLY A 84 19.49 11.47 -2.70
N VAL A 85 18.81 10.58 -3.44
CA VAL A 85 17.33 10.57 -3.54
C VAL A 85 16.62 10.48 -2.19
N ILE A 86 17.12 9.67 -1.26
CA ILE A 86 16.53 9.56 0.08
C ILE A 86 16.73 10.85 0.87
N ASN A 87 17.94 11.41 0.85
CA ASN A 87 18.25 12.63 1.60
C ASN A 87 17.49 13.84 1.06
N GLN A 88 17.35 13.94 -0.27
CA GLN A 88 16.51 14.93 -0.94
C GLN A 88 15.05 14.80 -0.50
N GLY A 89 14.49 13.60 -0.56
CA GLY A 89 13.13 13.35 -0.10
C GLY A 89 12.91 13.64 1.39
N LEU A 90 13.88 13.31 2.26
CA LEU A 90 13.81 13.62 3.70
C LEU A 90 13.87 15.12 3.98
N PHE A 91 14.67 15.88 3.22
CA PHE A 91 14.70 17.33 3.29
C PHE A 91 13.31 17.93 2.99
N TYR A 92 12.63 17.43 1.94
CA TYR A 92 11.29 17.87 1.60
C TYR A 92 10.21 17.36 2.57
N LEU A 93 10.40 16.19 3.17
CA LEU A 93 9.51 15.69 4.21
C LEU A 93 9.53 16.62 5.43
N SER A 94 10.70 17.15 5.81
CA SER A 94 10.79 18.19 6.85
C SER A 94 10.00 19.43 6.46
N TRP A 95 10.19 19.93 5.22
CA TRP A 95 9.45 21.07 4.71
C TRP A 95 7.93 20.85 4.81
N LEU A 96 7.45 19.69 4.38
CA LEU A 96 6.03 19.33 4.38
C LEU A 96 5.44 19.34 5.80
N VAL A 97 6.18 18.85 6.79
CA VAL A 97 5.76 18.84 8.20
C VAL A 97 5.71 20.25 8.78
N ASP A 98 6.61 21.14 8.36
CA ASP A 98 6.66 22.54 8.80
C ASP A 98 5.59 23.41 8.09
N HIS A 99 5.16 23.02 6.88
CA HIS A 99 4.25 23.79 6.03
C HIS A 99 2.86 23.14 5.87
N ARG A 100 2.31 22.59 6.97
CA ARG A 100 1.03 21.85 6.95
C ARG A 100 -0.14 22.64 6.37
N ALA A 101 -0.26 23.91 6.76
CA ALA A 101 -1.35 24.77 6.30
C ALA A 101 -1.34 24.98 4.78
N GLU A 102 -0.14 25.03 4.19
CA GLU A 102 0.03 25.18 2.74
C GLU A 102 -0.40 23.91 2.00
N PHE A 103 -0.01 22.74 2.51
CA PHE A 103 -0.46 21.45 1.97
C PHE A 103 -1.97 21.24 2.16
N GLU A 104 -2.53 21.57 3.32
CA GLU A 104 -3.99 21.48 3.56
C GLU A 104 -4.81 22.39 2.64
N ARG A 105 -4.28 23.58 2.33
CA ARG A 105 -4.88 24.46 1.31
C ARG A 105 -4.84 23.79 -0.06
N LEU A 106 -3.70 23.22 -0.46
CA LEU A 106 -3.58 22.49 -1.72
C LEU A 106 -4.58 21.32 -1.81
N VAL A 107 -4.73 20.54 -0.73
CA VAL A 107 -5.73 19.46 -0.66
C VAL A 107 -7.14 20.01 -0.78
N ARG A 108 -7.46 21.11 -0.09
CA ARG A 108 -8.77 21.75 -0.15
C ARG A 108 -9.12 22.22 -1.56
N ASP A 109 -8.17 22.84 -2.23
CA ASP A 109 -8.36 23.41 -3.56
C ASP A 109 -8.53 22.32 -4.62
N ARG A 110 -7.88 21.16 -4.45
CA ARG A 110 -7.92 20.04 -5.41
C ARG A 110 -8.98 18.99 -5.12
N LEU A 111 -9.22 18.68 -3.85
CA LEU A 111 -10.02 17.53 -3.39
C LEU A 111 -11.19 17.93 -2.47
N GLY A 112 -11.31 19.22 -2.14
CA GLY A 112 -12.39 19.76 -1.34
C GLY A 112 -12.15 19.75 0.18
N THR A 113 -12.96 20.53 0.89
CA THR A 113 -12.82 20.80 2.33
C THR A 113 -12.97 19.55 3.20
N SER A 114 -13.83 18.62 2.82
CA SER A 114 -14.06 17.38 3.59
C SER A 114 -12.83 16.47 3.63
N VAL A 115 -12.06 16.42 2.53
CA VAL A 115 -10.82 15.65 2.44
C VAL A 115 -9.70 16.37 3.19
N ALA A 116 -9.60 17.69 3.05
CA ALA A 116 -8.60 18.50 3.76
C ALA A 116 -8.71 18.36 5.29
N ALA A 117 -9.93 18.30 5.82
CA ALA A 117 -10.17 18.11 7.26
C ALA A 117 -9.77 16.71 7.79
N GLN A 118 -9.45 15.77 6.90
CA GLN A 118 -9.14 14.37 7.23
C GLN A 118 -7.69 13.97 6.98
N VAL A 119 -6.82 14.94 6.62
CA VAL A 119 -5.39 14.73 6.37
C VAL A 119 -4.71 14.12 7.60
N LEU A 120 -3.94 13.06 7.38
CA LEU A 120 -3.22 12.31 8.41
C LEU A 120 -1.77 12.76 8.54
N TRP A 121 -1.53 13.70 9.43
CA TRP A 121 -0.18 14.23 9.68
C TRP A 121 0.73 13.31 10.51
N SER A 122 0.20 12.25 11.11
CA SER A 122 0.98 11.33 11.95
C SER A 122 1.86 10.37 11.15
N SER A 123 1.60 10.23 9.85
CA SER A 123 2.37 9.31 9.00
C SER A 123 2.55 9.86 7.57
N PRO A 124 3.23 11.01 7.38
CA PRO A 124 3.60 11.47 6.05
C PRO A 124 4.54 10.46 5.38
N ARG A 125 4.39 10.31 4.07
CA ARG A 125 5.04 9.26 3.29
C ARG A 125 5.97 9.84 2.23
N LEU A 126 7.13 9.23 2.07
CA LEU A 126 8.07 9.49 0.99
C LEU A 126 8.11 8.26 0.07
N ILE A 127 7.90 8.45 -1.23
CA ILE A 127 8.04 7.41 -2.24
C ILE A 127 9.16 7.83 -3.20
N CYS A 128 10.25 7.09 -3.23
CA CYS A 128 11.33 7.30 -4.20
C CYS A 128 11.13 6.34 -5.37
N VAL A 129 10.95 6.86 -6.58
CA VAL A 129 10.80 6.06 -7.81
C VAL A 129 12.07 6.17 -8.64
N ALA A 130 12.84 5.09 -8.75
CA ALA A 130 14.14 5.12 -9.39
C ALA A 130 14.42 3.94 -10.33
N GLY A 131 15.42 4.08 -11.19
CA GLY A 131 15.86 2.98 -12.04
C GLY A 131 16.51 1.85 -11.24
N ASP A 132 17.24 2.15 -10.17
CA ASP A 132 17.65 1.14 -9.20
C ASP A 132 18.06 1.81 -7.89
N PHE A 133 18.31 0.99 -6.87
CA PHE A 133 18.81 1.43 -5.57
C PHE A 133 20.03 0.62 -5.18
N THR A 134 20.96 1.26 -4.48
CA THR A 134 22.09 0.56 -3.89
C THR A 134 21.65 -0.22 -2.66
N ARG A 135 22.48 -1.17 -2.22
CA ARG A 135 22.27 -1.87 -0.94
C ARG A 135 22.28 -0.91 0.26
N TYR A 136 22.95 0.23 0.13
CA TYR A 136 23.05 1.25 1.18
C TYR A 136 21.74 2.01 1.31
N ASP A 137 21.11 2.37 0.19
CA ASP A 137 19.79 3.02 0.18
C ASP A 137 18.74 2.13 0.86
N VAL A 138 18.72 0.84 0.50
CA VAL A 138 17.84 -0.16 1.10
C VAL A 138 18.06 -0.30 2.61
N HIS A 139 19.32 -0.23 3.05
CA HIS A 139 19.64 -0.29 4.47
C HIS A 139 19.23 1.00 5.20
N ALA A 140 19.55 2.17 4.64
CA ALA A 140 19.24 3.47 5.23
C ALA A 140 17.74 3.63 5.51
N VAL A 141 16.89 3.24 4.56
CA VAL A 141 15.44 3.29 4.71
C VAL A 141 14.96 2.57 5.97
N ARG A 142 15.54 1.41 6.31
CA ARG A 142 15.14 0.62 7.48
C ARG A 142 15.52 1.24 8.82
N GLU A 143 16.49 2.16 8.82
CA GLU A 143 16.95 2.87 10.02
C GLU A 143 16.19 4.20 10.24
N HIS A 144 15.53 4.72 9.21
CA HIS A 144 14.73 5.93 9.32
C HIS A 144 13.40 5.67 10.04
N ARG A 145 12.95 6.67 10.80
CA ARG A 145 11.65 6.64 11.52
C ARG A 145 10.47 7.12 10.68
N HIS A 146 10.67 7.29 9.38
CA HIS A 146 9.66 7.82 8.45
C HIS A 146 9.09 6.69 7.58
N SER A 147 7.89 6.91 7.04
CA SER A 147 7.31 6.00 6.07
C SER A 147 7.99 6.25 4.71
N ILE A 148 8.87 5.35 4.28
CA ILE A 148 9.64 5.50 3.05
C ILE A 148 9.50 4.25 2.19
N ASP A 149 9.17 4.42 0.92
CA ASP A 149 9.13 3.36 -0.07
C ASP A 149 10.14 3.60 -1.18
N LEU A 150 10.99 2.60 -1.46
CA LEU A 150 11.88 2.58 -2.61
C LEU A 150 11.24 1.73 -3.70
N VAL A 151 10.85 2.36 -4.80
CA VAL A 151 10.13 1.72 -5.89
C VAL A 151 11.01 1.75 -7.15
N ARG A 152 11.40 0.57 -7.63
CA ARG A 152 12.13 0.41 -8.88
C ARG A 152 11.15 0.42 -10.05
N TYR A 153 11.43 1.22 -11.07
CA TYR A 153 10.69 1.16 -12.33
C TYR A 153 11.51 0.49 -13.44
N ARG A 154 10.81 -0.14 -14.39
CA ARG A 154 11.35 -0.71 -15.63
C ARG A 154 10.38 -0.49 -16.78
N LEU A 155 10.88 -0.12 -17.95
CA LEU A 155 10.11 -0.10 -19.18
C LEU A 155 10.40 -1.38 -19.98
N PHE A 156 9.37 -1.98 -20.57
CA PHE A 156 9.52 -3.16 -21.42
C PHE A 156 8.85 -2.91 -22.77
N GLY A 157 9.64 -2.96 -23.85
CA GLY A 157 9.14 -2.59 -25.18
C GLY A 157 8.62 -1.14 -25.21
N ARG A 158 7.46 -0.95 -25.84
CA ARG A 158 6.82 0.37 -26.03
C ARG A 158 5.78 0.71 -24.97
N ASP A 159 5.06 -0.29 -24.46
CA ASP A 159 3.77 -0.05 -23.79
C ASP A 159 3.68 -0.65 -22.37
N LEU A 160 4.74 -1.27 -21.87
CA LEU A 160 4.73 -1.93 -20.57
C LEU A 160 5.62 -1.17 -19.57
N PHE A 161 5.02 -0.87 -18.42
CA PHE A 161 5.66 -0.19 -17.30
C PHE A 161 5.59 -1.11 -16.07
N GLY A 162 6.74 -1.53 -15.57
CA GLY A 162 6.86 -2.36 -14.38
C GLY A 162 7.28 -1.54 -13.18
N LEU A 163 6.67 -1.81 -12.03
CA LEU A 163 7.06 -1.30 -10.72
C LEU A 163 7.34 -2.43 -9.76
N GLU A 164 8.34 -2.25 -8.91
CA GLU A 164 8.72 -3.19 -7.87
C GLU A 164 9.12 -2.42 -6.61
N THR A 165 8.46 -2.69 -5.48
CA THR A 165 8.87 -2.14 -4.19
C THR A 165 10.11 -2.91 -3.71
N VAL A 166 11.26 -2.23 -3.72
CA VAL A 166 12.56 -2.80 -3.34
C VAL A 166 12.71 -2.82 -1.82
N ALA A 167 12.19 -1.80 -1.14
CA ALA A 167 12.19 -1.69 0.30
C ALA A 167 11.07 -0.75 0.76
N SER A 168 10.52 -1.02 1.93
CA SER A 168 9.59 -0.14 2.63
C SER A 168 10.01 -0.05 4.09
N ALA A 169 9.93 1.15 4.67
CA ALA A 169 10.02 1.37 6.10
C ALA A 169 8.73 2.00 6.62
N VAL A 170 8.36 1.63 7.85
CA VAL A 170 7.16 2.13 8.50
C VAL A 170 7.53 3.29 9.42
N GLY A 171 6.80 4.40 9.30
CA GLY A 171 6.92 5.52 10.22
C GLY A 171 6.35 5.16 11.59
N GLY A 172 7.21 4.83 12.55
CA GLY A 172 6.83 4.48 13.91
C GLY A 172 7.96 3.73 14.62
N GLY A 173 8.40 4.25 15.76
CA GLY A 173 9.54 3.70 16.49
C GLY A 173 9.35 2.22 16.80
N ARG A 174 10.31 1.40 16.35
CA ARG A 174 10.56 0.09 16.98
C ARG A 174 10.67 0.34 18.48
N VAL A 175 9.72 -0.18 19.25
CA VAL A 175 9.96 -0.41 20.67
C VAL A 175 10.93 -1.60 20.71
N PRO A 176 12.18 -1.44 21.17
CA PRO A 176 13.10 -2.57 21.25
C PRO A 176 12.67 -3.41 22.45
N GLY A 177 12.04 -4.56 22.19
CA GLY A 177 11.80 -5.57 23.23
C GLY A 177 10.39 -6.16 23.25
N GLU A 178 9.99 -6.86 22.20
CA GLU A 178 9.03 -7.96 22.36
C GLU A 178 9.72 -9.23 21.90
N GLY A 179 10.22 -9.96 22.89
CA GLY A 179 10.95 -11.20 22.72
C GLY A 179 10.08 -12.29 22.11
N ARG A 180 10.74 -13.20 21.39
CA ARG A 180 10.22 -14.52 20.99
C ARG A 180 9.35 -15.11 22.10
N VAL A 181 8.03 -15.11 21.92
CA VAL A 181 7.15 -15.96 22.72
C VAL A 181 7.16 -17.35 22.09
N ARG A 182 7.59 -18.32 22.90
CA ARG A 182 7.62 -19.76 22.60
C ARG A 182 6.24 -20.23 22.17
N ARG A 183 6.18 -20.98 21.05
CA ARG A 183 5.10 -21.91 20.74
C ARG A 183 4.88 -22.86 21.92
N GLN A 184 3.68 -22.83 22.53
CA GLN A 184 3.12 -24.00 23.21
C GLN A 184 1.78 -24.33 22.57
N GLY A 185 1.71 -25.53 22.00
CA GLY A 185 0.50 -26.11 21.46
C GLY A 185 -0.47 -26.52 22.57
N GLY A 186 -1.74 -26.40 22.27
CA GLY A 186 -2.84 -26.85 23.12
C GLY A 186 -4.16 -26.71 22.37
N ALA A 187 -4.40 -27.60 21.40
CA ALA A 187 -5.69 -27.69 20.72
C ALA A 187 -6.79 -28.06 21.73
N LYS A 188 -7.73 -27.14 21.95
CA LYS A 188 -9.05 -27.46 22.51
C LYS A 188 -10.12 -27.05 21.50
N ARG A 189 -10.76 -28.06 20.92
CA ARG A 189 -12.02 -27.93 20.18
C ARG A 189 -13.15 -27.57 21.15
N ALA A 190 -13.82 -26.46 20.89
CA ALA A 190 -15.21 -26.14 21.25
C ALA A 190 -15.60 -24.99 20.31
N GLY A 191 -16.66 -25.00 19.52
CA GLY A 191 -18.06 -25.30 19.82
C GLY A 191 -18.84 -24.16 19.15
N ARG A 192 -19.85 -24.48 18.33
CA ARG A 192 -20.57 -23.56 17.44
C ARG A 192 -21.11 -22.31 18.16
N GLY A 193 -20.86 -21.14 17.58
CA GLY A 193 -21.76 -19.98 17.61
C GLY A 193 -22.00 -19.31 18.98
N VAL A 194 -20.95 -19.01 19.74
CA VAL A 194 -21.05 -18.15 20.92
C VAL A 194 -20.52 -16.77 20.57
N GLU A 195 -21.25 -15.72 20.97
CA GLU A 195 -20.79 -14.34 20.82
C GLU A 195 -19.48 -14.12 21.58
N ALA A 196 -18.45 -13.63 20.88
CA ALA A 196 -17.13 -13.45 21.48
C ALA A 196 -17.16 -12.41 22.61
N GLY A 197 -16.61 -12.76 23.76
CA GLY A 197 -16.43 -11.84 24.88
C GLY A 197 -15.34 -10.78 24.59
N PRO A 198 -15.22 -9.72 25.40
CA PRO A 198 -14.22 -8.67 25.18
C PRO A 198 -12.78 -9.17 25.09
N ALA A 199 -12.40 -10.17 25.90
CA ALA A 199 -11.06 -10.77 25.87
C ALA A 199 -10.82 -11.63 24.61
N GLU A 200 -11.85 -12.32 24.13
CA GLU A 200 -11.77 -13.13 22.91
C GLU A 200 -11.66 -12.24 21.66
N LEU A 201 -12.30 -11.06 21.68
CA LEU A 201 -12.16 -10.07 20.61
C LEU A 201 -10.77 -9.43 20.55
N VAL A 202 -10.10 -9.26 21.69
CA VAL A 202 -8.69 -8.82 21.72
C VAL A 202 -7.81 -9.87 21.06
N GLY A 203 -7.93 -11.14 21.45
CA GLY A 203 -7.19 -12.23 20.82
C GLY A 203 -7.50 -12.39 19.32
N LEU A 204 -8.75 -12.14 18.91
CA LEU A 204 -9.15 -12.14 17.50
C LEU A 204 -8.46 -11.02 16.72
N VAL A 205 -8.39 -9.82 17.29
CA VAL A 205 -7.69 -8.68 16.69
C VAL A 205 -6.20 -8.98 16.54
N GLU A 206 -5.56 -9.54 17.57
CA GLU A 206 -4.14 -9.91 17.53
C GLU A 206 -3.88 -10.96 16.45
N ALA A 207 -4.70 -12.00 16.37
CA ALA A 207 -4.58 -13.04 15.34
C ALA A 207 -4.72 -12.47 13.92
N VAL A 208 -5.63 -11.52 13.71
CA VAL A 208 -5.77 -10.84 12.41
C VAL A 208 -4.57 -9.94 12.11
N ASP A 209 -4.06 -9.20 13.10
CA ASP A 209 -2.85 -8.39 12.95
C ASP A 209 -1.66 -9.26 12.53
N GLU A 210 -1.45 -10.38 13.23
CA GLU A 210 -0.39 -11.35 12.90
C GLU A 210 -0.57 -11.93 11.49
N ALA A 211 -1.80 -12.34 11.13
CA ALA A 211 -2.08 -12.91 9.82
C ALA A 211 -1.80 -11.91 8.69
N LEU A 212 -2.27 -10.66 8.80
CA LEU A 212 -2.12 -9.63 7.77
C LEU A 212 -0.67 -9.14 7.66
N LEU A 213 0.03 -8.94 8.79
CA LEU A 213 1.45 -8.57 8.81
C LEU A 213 2.35 -9.72 8.32
N GLY A 214 1.92 -10.97 8.51
CA GLY A 214 2.62 -12.17 8.09
C GLY A 214 2.57 -12.46 6.58
N LEU A 215 1.75 -11.75 5.81
CA LEU A 215 1.63 -11.96 4.35
C LEU A 215 2.88 -11.53 3.56
N GLY A 216 3.65 -10.57 4.07
CA GLY A 216 4.85 -10.08 3.39
C GLY A 216 5.69 -9.15 4.27
N GLY A 217 7.00 -9.20 4.10
CA GLY A 217 7.96 -8.43 4.92
C GLY A 217 7.91 -6.92 4.71
N GLU A 218 7.21 -6.45 3.67
CA GLU A 218 7.02 -5.02 3.38
C GLU A 218 5.61 -4.51 3.74
N VAL A 219 4.80 -5.31 4.43
CA VAL A 219 3.50 -4.84 4.93
C VAL A 219 3.70 -3.85 6.08
N SER A 220 2.96 -2.75 6.02
CA SER A 220 2.92 -1.71 7.05
C SER A 220 1.50 -1.50 7.55
N ARG A 221 1.38 -0.96 8.77
CA ARG A 221 0.09 -0.67 9.41
C ARG A 221 -0.05 0.84 9.63
N VAL A 222 -1.19 1.40 9.24
CA VAL A 222 -1.55 2.81 9.45
C VAL A 222 -2.80 2.90 10.32
N GLN A 223 -2.70 3.64 11.43
CA GLN A 223 -3.83 3.86 12.34
C GLN A 223 -4.66 5.07 11.88
N ARG A 224 -5.96 4.84 11.63
CA ARG A 224 -6.97 5.89 11.41
C ARG A 224 -7.93 5.94 12.60
N LYS A 225 -8.78 6.97 12.65
CA LYS A 225 -9.78 7.12 13.72
C LYS A 225 -10.78 5.96 13.76
N THR A 226 -11.16 5.43 12.60
CA THR A 226 -12.25 4.45 12.46
C THR A 226 -11.79 3.07 11.99
N TYR A 227 -10.52 2.89 11.63
CA TYR A 227 -9.96 1.61 11.18
C TYR A 227 -8.43 1.59 11.28
N ARG A 228 -7.85 0.41 11.15
CA ARG A 228 -6.42 0.14 10.93
C ARG A 228 -6.23 -0.35 9.52
N ALA A 229 -5.47 0.36 8.71
CA ALA A 229 -5.12 -0.07 7.36
C ALA A 229 -3.84 -0.90 7.36
N TYR A 230 -3.81 -1.92 6.51
CA TYR A 230 -2.65 -2.74 6.21
C TYR A 230 -2.35 -2.51 4.75
N GLN A 231 -1.12 -2.08 4.49
CA GLN A 231 -0.72 -1.58 3.18
C GLN A 231 0.69 -2.01 2.81
N ARG A 232 0.92 -2.10 1.51
CA ARG A 232 2.25 -2.05 0.90
C ARG A 232 2.41 -0.69 0.24
N LEU A 233 2.51 -0.67 -1.09
CA LEU A 233 2.32 0.55 -1.87
C LEU A 233 0.87 1.06 -1.73
N ARG A 234 -0.09 0.14 -1.69
CA ARG A 234 -1.53 0.40 -1.56
C ARG A 234 -2.13 -0.38 -0.39
N ASN A 235 -3.27 0.07 0.10
CA ASN A 235 -4.06 -0.65 1.09
C ASN A 235 -4.58 -1.96 0.51
N PHE A 236 -4.44 -3.05 1.26
CA PHE A 236 -5.08 -4.33 0.93
C PHE A 236 -6.07 -4.81 2.00
N ALA A 237 -5.99 -4.28 3.22
CA ALA A 237 -6.98 -4.59 4.25
C ALA A 237 -7.23 -3.38 5.16
N CYS A 238 -8.47 -3.21 5.61
CA CYS A 238 -8.88 -2.22 6.60
C CYS A 238 -9.66 -2.91 7.72
N VAL A 239 -9.08 -2.99 8.91
CA VAL A 239 -9.68 -3.63 10.09
C VAL A 239 -10.34 -2.56 10.96
N CYS A 240 -11.65 -2.64 11.13
CA CYS A 240 -12.37 -1.76 12.04
C CYS A 240 -12.15 -2.16 13.51
N PRO A 241 -12.35 -1.24 14.47
CA PRO A 241 -12.49 -1.63 15.87
C PRO A 241 -13.60 -2.69 16.04
N PRO A 242 -13.47 -3.62 17.01
CA PRO A 242 -14.51 -4.60 17.30
C PRO A 242 -15.89 -3.96 17.47
N GLN A 243 -16.91 -4.53 16.83
CA GLN A 243 -18.29 -4.05 16.90
C GLN A 243 -19.18 -5.14 17.48
N ARG A 244 -19.66 -4.93 18.71
CA ARG A 244 -20.41 -5.96 19.46
C ARG A 244 -19.58 -7.25 19.56
N SER A 245 -20.08 -8.35 18.99
CA SER A 245 -19.49 -9.69 19.01
C SER A 245 -18.74 -10.06 17.72
N LYS A 246 -18.30 -9.08 16.92
CA LYS A 246 -17.59 -9.31 15.65
C LYS A 246 -16.53 -8.28 15.32
N LEU A 247 -15.58 -8.68 14.49
CA LEU A 247 -14.60 -7.82 13.83
C LEU A 247 -14.97 -7.68 12.34
N LEU A 248 -14.91 -6.46 11.82
CA LEU A 248 -15.13 -6.18 10.40
C LEU A 248 -13.81 -5.85 9.72
N ILE A 249 -13.58 -6.49 8.58
CA ILE A 249 -12.41 -6.28 7.73
C ILE A 249 -12.89 -5.99 6.32
N TYR A 250 -12.41 -4.90 5.73
CA TYR A 250 -12.62 -4.62 4.31
C TYR A 250 -11.37 -4.99 3.53
N LEU A 251 -11.54 -5.75 2.45
CA LEU A 251 -10.48 -6.29 1.61
C LEU A 251 -10.59 -5.71 0.20
N LYS A 252 -9.44 -5.46 -0.42
CA LYS A 252 -9.29 -5.01 -1.82
C LYS A 252 -9.58 -6.11 -2.84
N ALA A 253 -9.67 -7.38 -2.41
CA ALA A 253 -10.06 -8.48 -3.27
C ALA A 253 -11.40 -8.18 -3.97
N ASP A 254 -11.49 -8.48 -5.27
CA ASP A 254 -12.72 -8.26 -6.04
C ASP A 254 -13.82 -9.22 -5.56
N PRO A 255 -14.96 -8.71 -5.05
CA PRO A 255 -16.06 -9.55 -4.59
C PRO A 255 -16.60 -10.51 -5.66
N LYS A 256 -16.40 -10.21 -6.96
CA LYS A 256 -16.85 -11.06 -8.07
C LYS A 256 -16.02 -12.32 -8.28
N GLU A 257 -14.79 -12.31 -7.78
CA GLU A 257 -13.85 -13.44 -7.86
C GLU A 257 -13.87 -14.29 -6.59
N VAL A 258 -14.81 -14.02 -5.67
CA VAL A 258 -14.93 -14.67 -4.36
C VAL A 258 -16.33 -15.25 -4.19
N ASP A 259 -16.40 -16.47 -3.66
CA ASP A 259 -17.67 -17.07 -3.24
C ASP A 259 -18.21 -16.34 -2.01
N LEU A 260 -19.26 -15.55 -2.20
CA LEU A 260 -19.91 -14.80 -1.11
C LEU A 260 -20.73 -15.74 -0.22
N VAL A 261 -20.42 -15.75 1.07
CA VAL A 261 -21.07 -16.58 2.08
C VAL A 261 -21.80 -15.68 3.07
N PRO A 262 -23.15 -15.76 3.13
CA PRO A 262 -23.94 -14.95 4.04
C PRO A 262 -23.47 -15.06 5.49
N GLY A 263 -23.28 -13.90 6.14
CA GLY A 263 -22.79 -13.81 7.52
C GLY A 263 -21.28 -13.90 7.69
N PHE A 264 -20.53 -14.13 6.60
CA PHE A 264 -19.06 -14.15 6.61
C PHE A 264 -18.48 -13.16 5.59
N THR A 265 -18.93 -13.19 4.34
CA THR A 265 -18.48 -12.26 3.28
C THR A 265 -19.65 -11.51 2.66
N ARG A 266 -19.39 -10.28 2.20
CA ARG A 266 -20.39 -9.42 1.55
C ARG A 266 -19.73 -8.46 0.56
N ASP A 267 -20.32 -8.33 -0.62
CA ASP A 267 -19.99 -7.25 -1.56
C ASP A 267 -20.57 -5.92 -1.04
N VAL A 268 -19.69 -4.94 -0.85
CA VAL A 268 -20.03 -3.58 -0.43
C VAL A 268 -19.64 -2.53 -1.48
N THR A 269 -19.41 -2.94 -2.73
CA THR A 269 -19.10 -2.04 -3.85
C THR A 269 -20.13 -0.91 -3.94
N GLY A 270 -19.64 0.33 -3.94
CA GLY A 270 -20.50 1.53 -4.03
C GLY A 270 -21.31 1.83 -2.77
N LEU A 271 -21.14 1.06 -1.70
CA LEU A 271 -21.71 1.38 -0.38
C LEU A 271 -20.71 2.19 0.44
N GLY A 272 -21.20 3.12 1.24
CA GLY A 272 -20.35 3.86 2.18
C GLY A 272 -19.90 2.96 3.34
N HIS A 273 -18.58 2.79 3.51
CA HIS A 273 -18.00 2.07 4.64
C HIS A 273 -16.69 2.71 5.12
N HIS A 274 -16.13 2.20 6.21
CA HIS A 274 -14.86 2.70 6.76
C HIS A 274 -13.67 2.01 6.11
N GLY A 275 -12.70 2.79 5.63
CA GLY A 275 -11.50 2.27 4.98
C GLY A 275 -11.70 2.04 3.49
N THR A 276 -10.88 1.18 2.92
CA THR A 276 -10.84 0.88 1.48
C THR A 276 -11.09 -0.60 1.22
N GLY A 277 -11.61 -0.92 0.03
CA GLY A 277 -11.82 -2.29 -0.43
C GLY A 277 -13.30 -2.67 -0.42
N ASP A 278 -13.73 -3.42 -1.42
CA ASP A 278 -15.15 -3.66 -1.72
C ASP A 278 -15.66 -5.00 -1.15
N LEU A 279 -14.79 -5.83 -0.56
CA LEU A 279 -15.16 -7.08 0.08
C LEU A 279 -15.16 -6.94 1.61
N GLU A 280 -16.34 -6.96 2.22
CA GLU A 280 -16.50 -7.03 3.68
C GLU A 280 -16.36 -8.49 4.16
N VAL A 281 -15.55 -8.70 5.19
CA VAL A 281 -15.39 -9.96 5.91
C VAL A 281 -15.73 -9.76 7.39
N GLN A 282 -16.58 -10.62 7.92
CA GLN A 282 -17.02 -10.60 9.32
C GLN A 282 -16.41 -11.77 10.07
N LEU A 283 -15.58 -11.49 11.08
CA LEU A 283 -14.94 -12.51 11.90
C LEU A 283 -15.50 -12.48 13.32
N ARG A 284 -15.73 -13.65 13.90
CA ARG A 284 -16.25 -13.80 15.28
C ARG A 284 -15.34 -14.68 16.13
N THR A 285 -14.60 -15.58 15.49
CA THR A 285 -13.77 -16.59 16.15
C THR A 285 -12.42 -16.70 15.47
N LEU A 286 -11.43 -17.32 16.14
CA LEU A 286 -10.13 -17.61 15.55
C LEU A 286 -10.23 -18.52 14.32
N TRP A 287 -11.22 -19.41 14.29
CA TRP A 287 -11.49 -20.25 13.11
C TRP A 287 -11.90 -19.42 11.88
N ASP A 288 -12.59 -18.30 12.10
CA ASP A 288 -12.93 -17.40 10.99
C ASP A 288 -11.68 -16.74 10.41
N VAL A 289 -10.63 -16.52 11.22
CA VAL A 289 -9.33 -16.00 10.75
C VAL A 289 -8.66 -17.02 9.83
N GLU A 290 -8.57 -18.28 10.28
CA GLU A 290 -8.01 -19.38 9.47
C GLU A 290 -8.76 -19.52 8.14
N ARG A 291 -10.09 -19.42 8.17
CA ARG A 291 -10.94 -19.44 6.97
C ARG A 291 -10.75 -18.23 6.06
N ALA A 292 -10.36 -17.07 6.61
CA ALA A 292 -10.16 -15.84 5.86
C ALA A 292 -8.75 -15.72 5.25
N GLU A 293 -7.82 -16.64 5.54
CA GLU A 293 -6.43 -16.55 5.06
C GLU A 293 -6.33 -16.44 3.53
N ASP A 294 -7.12 -17.22 2.79
CA ASP A 294 -7.12 -17.17 1.32
C ASP A 294 -7.64 -15.82 0.80
N LEU A 295 -8.63 -15.23 1.49
CA LEU A 295 -9.12 -13.89 1.16
C LEU A 295 -8.07 -12.82 1.46
N PHE A 296 -7.32 -12.96 2.55
CA PHE A 296 -6.22 -12.06 2.88
C PHE A 296 -5.12 -12.12 1.83
N ARG A 297 -4.74 -13.33 1.39
CA ARG A 297 -3.76 -13.53 0.30
C ARG A 297 -4.25 -12.97 -1.03
N ALA A 298 -5.52 -13.23 -1.39
CA ALA A 298 -6.13 -12.69 -2.61
C ALA A 298 -6.14 -11.15 -2.60
N SER A 299 -6.51 -10.56 -1.46
CA SER A 299 -6.52 -9.12 -1.29
C SER A 299 -5.12 -8.50 -1.37
N TYR A 300 -4.15 -9.14 -0.71
CA TYR A 300 -2.74 -8.74 -0.76
C TYR A 300 -2.19 -8.77 -2.20
N ALA A 301 -2.56 -9.77 -3.00
CA ALA A 301 -2.20 -9.83 -4.41
C ALA A 301 -2.90 -8.75 -5.25
N ALA A 302 -4.20 -8.51 -5.02
CA ALA A 302 -4.99 -7.52 -5.74
C ALA A 302 -4.51 -6.07 -5.56
N ALA A 303 -3.82 -5.76 -4.44
CA ALA A 303 -3.29 -4.42 -4.18
C ALA A 303 -2.18 -3.97 -5.16
N TRP A 304 -1.64 -4.85 -6.00
CA TRP A 304 -0.75 -4.51 -7.12
C TRP A 304 -1.48 -4.12 -8.41
N GLY A 305 -2.80 -4.33 -8.46
CA GLY A 305 -3.63 -4.16 -9.64
C GLY A 305 -4.40 -5.45 -9.93
N THR A 306 -5.71 -5.32 -10.16
CA THR A 306 -6.54 -6.44 -10.63
C THR A 306 -6.07 -6.83 -12.02
N VAL A 307 -5.59 -8.07 -12.19
CA VAL A 307 -5.45 -8.66 -13.52
C VAL A 307 -6.86 -8.79 -14.07
N ALA A 308 -7.30 -7.85 -14.89
CA ALA A 308 -8.50 -8.04 -15.69
C ALA A 308 -8.22 -9.24 -16.61
N ARG A 309 -8.71 -10.43 -16.26
CA ARG A 309 -8.77 -11.56 -17.18
C ARG A 309 -9.88 -11.27 -18.21
N GLY A 310 -9.60 -10.32 -19.10
CA GLY A 310 -10.45 -10.01 -20.24
C GLY A 310 -10.17 -10.99 -21.37
N GLY A 311 -11.05 -11.97 -21.54
CA GLY A 311 -10.98 -12.92 -22.64
C GLY A 311 -12.20 -13.82 -22.70
N ARG A 312 -13.39 -13.24 -22.91
CA ARG A 312 -14.50 -14.03 -23.48
C ARG A 312 -14.05 -14.44 -24.88
N GLN A 313 -13.82 -15.73 -25.08
CA GLN A 313 -13.97 -16.35 -26.39
C GLN A 313 -15.40 -16.07 -26.83
N LEU A 314 -15.56 -15.11 -27.74
CA LEU A 314 -16.71 -15.09 -28.62
C LEU A 314 -16.27 -15.88 -29.86
N ALA A 315 -17.05 -16.93 -30.12
CA ALA A 315 -16.97 -17.77 -31.30
C ALA A 315 -17.19 -16.97 -32.59
#